data_AF-A0A6I3D9G5-F1
#
_entry.id   AF-A0A6I3D9G5-F1
#
_cell.length_a   1.000
_cell.length_b   1.000
_cell.length_c   1.000
_cell.angle_alpha   90.00
_cell.angle_beta   90.00
_cell.angle_gamma   90.00
#
_symmetry.space_group_name_H-M   'P 1'
#
loop_
_entity.id
_entity.type
_entity.pdbx_description
1 polymer ?
#
loop_
_entity_poly.entity_id
_entity_poly.type
_entity_poly.pdbx_seq_one_letter_code
_entity_poly.pdbx_strand_id
1 'polypeptide(L)'
;MRTKFALLTAVVLTALVLVSCGTQSSNKFSTSFYNAPSSIPSNAPGTVLRFETMNAPFPESQAWRVLYTSTGIDGEPIAVSGMVFAPAGPIPPGGRPVVSWAHPTTGIDDQCAPSRSPKPYNDVQGLADFLNLGWVVVATDYQGLGTGGMHPYLVGASEAQGTIDIVRAARNMVETGASSNYFVFGHSQGGQAALFAGQMASAYAPELQLLGVAAAAPAGLLVPLFQADKNTAAGAVLGSYAVVSWSDIFGYDEATVVKSSLSDRVHA
;
A
#
# COMPACT_ATOMS: atom_id res chain seq x y z
N MET A 1 -35.97 28.11 -31.16
CA MET A 1 -35.50 26.70 -31.13
C MET A 1 -34.14 26.65 -30.46
N ARG A 2 -34.05 26.15 -29.23
CA ARG A 2 -32.78 25.92 -28.52
C ARG A 2 -32.58 24.41 -28.40
N THR A 3 -31.70 23.87 -29.24
CA THR A 3 -31.30 22.46 -29.24
C THR A 3 -30.41 22.19 -28.03
N LYS A 4 -30.88 21.35 -27.10
CA LYS A 4 -30.06 20.83 -26.00
C LYS A 4 -29.17 19.72 -26.55
N PHE A 5 -27.89 19.99 -26.70
CA PHE A 5 -26.88 18.93 -26.82
C PHE A 5 -26.70 18.31 -25.44
N ALA A 6 -27.26 17.11 -25.24
CA ALA A 6 -26.85 16.25 -24.15
C ALA A 6 -25.60 15.50 -24.60
N LEU A 7 -24.41 15.94 -24.15
CA LEU A 7 -23.23 15.09 -24.20
C LEU A 7 -23.44 13.97 -23.17
N LEU A 8 -23.74 12.76 -23.63
CA LEU A 8 -23.43 11.56 -22.88
C LEU A 8 -21.91 11.34 -22.97
N THR A 9 -21.17 11.87 -22.01
CA THR A 9 -19.83 11.35 -21.70
C THR A 9 -20.01 10.09 -20.88
N ALA A 10 -20.18 8.95 -21.56
CA ALA A 10 -19.96 7.65 -20.96
C ALA A 10 -18.45 7.52 -20.72
N VAL A 11 -17.99 7.91 -19.53
CA VAL A 11 -16.66 7.56 -19.05
C VAL A 11 -16.73 6.09 -18.70
N VAL A 12 -16.37 5.23 -19.65
CA VAL A 12 -16.07 3.82 -19.38
C VAL A 12 -14.74 3.82 -18.64
N LEU A 13 -14.79 3.97 -17.31
CA LEU A 13 -13.69 3.59 -16.43
C LEU A 13 -13.62 2.07 -16.49
N THR A 14 -12.84 1.54 -17.44
CA THR A 14 -12.33 0.18 -17.32
C THR A 14 -11.51 0.15 -16.02
N ALA A 15 -12.11 -0.37 -14.96
CA ALA A 15 -11.39 -0.82 -13.80
C ALA A 15 -10.46 -1.94 -14.28
N LEU A 16 -9.20 -1.60 -14.57
CA LEU A 16 -8.15 -2.61 -14.58
C LEU A 16 -8.04 -3.11 -13.14
N VAL A 17 -8.83 -4.14 -12.82
CA VAL A 17 -8.58 -4.94 -11.64
C VAL A 17 -7.30 -5.71 -11.97
N LEU A 18 -6.17 -5.19 -11.50
CA LEU A 18 -4.93 -5.95 -11.46
C LEU A 18 -5.09 -6.99 -10.35
N VAL A 19 -5.83 -8.06 -10.63
CA VAL A 19 -5.77 -9.29 -9.82
C VAL A 19 -4.43 -9.95 -10.15
N SER A 20 -3.35 -9.37 -9.62
CA SER A 20 -2.02 -9.96 -9.69
C SER A 20 -1.77 -10.71 -8.39
N CYS A 21 -2.58 -11.73 -8.12
CA CYS A 21 -2.11 -12.80 -7.26
C CYS A 21 -1.18 -13.62 -8.15
N GLY A 22 0.11 -13.23 -8.15
CA GLY A 22 1.10 -13.79 -9.06
C GLY A 22 1.09 -15.30 -9.04
N THR A 23 0.89 -15.93 -10.19
CA THR A 23 1.20 -17.35 -10.37
C THR A 23 2.65 -17.58 -9.91
N GLN A 24 2.89 -18.65 -9.15
CA GLN A 24 4.18 -19.03 -8.57
C GLN A 24 5.32 -18.88 -9.59
N SER A 25 5.90 -17.68 -9.66
CA SER A 25 7.20 -17.48 -10.25
C SER A 25 8.19 -17.96 -9.20
N SER A 26 9.17 -18.74 -9.62
CA SER A 26 10.26 -19.23 -8.78
C SER A 26 11.01 -18.06 -8.16
N ASN A 27 10.51 -17.57 -7.02
CA ASN A 27 11.04 -16.39 -6.35
C ASN A 27 12.46 -16.66 -5.88
N LYS A 28 13.42 -15.89 -6.39
CA LYS A 28 14.83 -15.92 -5.96
C LYS A 28 15.09 -15.07 -4.72
N PHE A 29 14.12 -14.98 -3.82
CA PHE A 29 14.26 -14.27 -2.55
C PHE A 29 13.87 -15.19 -1.41
N SER A 30 14.55 -15.07 -0.27
CA SER A 30 14.27 -15.93 0.87
C SER A 30 12.90 -15.58 1.45
N THR A 31 12.00 -16.56 1.54
CA THR A 31 10.73 -16.39 2.27
C THR A 31 10.97 -15.96 3.72
N SER A 32 12.13 -16.31 4.29
CA SER A 32 12.52 -15.88 5.64
C SER A 32 12.68 -14.37 5.80
N PHE A 33 12.85 -13.61 4.71
CA PHE A 33 12.90 -12.14 4.76
C PHE A 33 11.64 -11.56 5.41
N TYR A 34 10.49 -12.17 5.16
CA TYR A 34 9.18 -11.70 5.62
C TYR A 34 8.80 -12.18 7.03
N ASN A 35 9.59 -13.08 7.62
CA ASN A 35 9.29 -13.58 8.95
C ASN A 35 9.56 -12.49 9.99
N ALA A 36 8.52 -11.98 10.64
CA ALA A 36 8.67 -11.03 11.74
C ALA A 36 9.61 -11.59 12.82
N PRO A 37 10.48 -10.77 13.42
CA PRO A 37 11.27 -11.19 14.59
C PRO A 37 10.35 -11.51 15.77
N SER A 38 10.81 -12.36 16.69
CA SER A 38 10.06 -12.73 17.89
C SER A 38 9.77 -11.55 18.83
N SER A 39 10.57 -10.49 18.75
CA SER A 39 10.35 -9.25 19.45
C SER A 39 10.41 -8.08 18.48
N ILE A 40 9.33 -7.28 18.44
CA ILE A 40 9.24 -6.07 17.63
C ILE A 40 9.39 -4.88 18.60
N PRO A 41 10.35 -3.97 18.37
CA PRO A 41 10.49 -2.77 19.19
C PRO A 41 9.18 -1.99 19.28
N SER A 42 8.73 -1.71 20.50
CA SER A 42 7.58 -0.83 20.75
C SER A 42 8.00 0.65 20.67
N ASN A 43 7.05 1.53 20.33
CA ASN A 43 7.23 2.99 20.31
C ASN A 43 8.28 3.53 19.33
N ALA A 44 8.65 2.77 18.30
CA ALA A 44 9.54 3.26 17.25
C ALA A 44 9.09 2.88 15.84
N PRO A 45 7.85 3.21 15.40
CA PRO A 45 7.41 2.94 14.04
C PRO A 45 8.40 3.50 13.00
N GLY A 46 8.58 2.78 11.90
CA GLY A 46 9.59 3.10 10.89
C GLY A 46 11.00 2.62 11.21
N THR A 47 11.24 1.92 12.32
CA THR A 47 12.54 1.27 12.55
C THR A 47 12.76 0.17 11.53
N VAL A 48 13.90 0.20 10.83
CA VAL A 48 14.29 -0.83 9.86
C VAL A 48 14.77 -2.06 10.62
N LEU A 49 14.07 -3.18 10.43
CA LEU A 49 14.43 -4.46 11.02
C LEU A 49 15.44 -5.20 10.14
N ARG A 50 15.18 -5.20 8.82
CA ARG A 50 16.04 -5.80 7.79
C ARG A 50 15.81 -5.10 6.46
N PHE A 51 16.80 -5.13 5.58
CA PHE A 51 16.63 -4.77 4.19
C PHE A 51 17.57 -5.60 3.31
N GLU A 52 17.23 -5.75 2.04
CA GLU A 52 18.08 -6.39 1.03
C GLU A 52 18.01 -5.61 -0.28
N THR A 53 19.10 -5.62 -1.06
CA THR A 53 19.14 -4.96 -2.36
C THR A 53 18.28 -5.70 -3.37
N MET A 54 17.57 -4.95 -4.20
CA MET A 54 16.82 -5.43 -5.34
C MET A 54 17.52 -5.03 -6.63
N ASN A 55 17.14 -5.66 -7.74
CA ASN A 55 17.55 -5.18 -9.06
C ASN A 55 17.03 -3.74 -9.24
N ALA A 56 17.94 -2.82 -9.55
CA ALA A 56 17.60 -1.43 -9.79
C ALA A 56 16.60 -1.31 -10.96
N PRO A 57 15.56 -0.47 -10.85
CA PRO A 57 14.55 -0.30 -11.89
C PRO A 57 15.09 0.42 -13.13
N PHE A 58 16.06 1.33 -12.95
CA PHE A 58 16.63 2.18 -13.99
C PHE A 58 18.15 2.34 -13.83
N PRO A 59 18.88 2.76 -14.88
CA PRO A 59 20.25 3.25 -14.73
C PRO A 59 20.32 4.33 -13.64
N GLU A 60 21.42 4.35 -12.87
CA GLU A 60 21.64 5.33 -11.79
C GLU A 60 20.52 5.36 -10.74
N SER A 61 19.89 4.22 -10.45
CA SER A 61 18.97 4.06 -9.33
C SER A 61 19.38 2.87 -8.46
N GLN A 62 18.88 2.88 -7.23
CA GLN A 62 19.03 1.82 -6.26
C GLN A 62 17.64 1.42 -5.76
N ALA A 63 17.49 0.14 -5.42
CA ALA A 63 16.24 -0.40 -4.92
C ALA A 63 16.51 -1.36 -3.77
N TRP A 64 15.64 -1.33 -2.78
CA TRP A 64 15.68 -2.22 -1.64
C TRP A 64 14.30 -2.74 -1.32
N ARG A 65 14.27 -4.00 -0.87
CA ARG A 65 13.16 -4.53 -0.10
C ARG A 65 13.47 -4.27 1.37
N VAL A 66 12.49 -3.80 2.13
CA VAL A 66 12.64 -3.46 3.55
C VAL A 66 11.58 -4.17 4.37
N LEU A 67 11.97 -4.63 5.56
CA LEU A 67 11.08 -5.04 6.64
C LEU A 67 11.26 -4.01 7.76
N TYR A 68 10.20 -3.36 8.16
CA TYR A 68 10.23 -2.26 9.12
C TYR A 68 9.08 -2.38 10.12
N THR A 69 9.20 -1.66 11.23
CA THR A 69 8.17 -1.63 12.27
C THR A 69 7.03 -0.67 11.90
N SER A 70 5.79 -1.01 12.22
CA SER A 70 4.63 -0.13 12.09
C SER A 70 3.73 -0.30 13.32
N THR A 71 2.69 0.51 13.39
CA THR A 71 1.60 0.31 14.35
C THR A 71 0.47 -0.48 13.67
N GLY A 72 -0.07 -1.49 14.35
CA GLY A 72 -1.23 -2.24 13.89
C GLY A 72 -2.55 -1.60 14.31
N ILE A 73 -3.65 -2.21 13.86
CA ILE A 73 -5.02 -1.71 14.07
C ILE A 73 -5.40 -1.55 15.55
N ASP A 74 -4.85 -2.36 16.45
CA ASP A 74 -5.13 -2.33 17.88
C ASP A 74 -4.07 -1.53 18.67
N GLY A 75 -3.15 -0.86 17.96
CA GLY A 75 -2.05 -0.09 18.53
C GLY A 75 -0.81 -0.92 18.87
N GLU A 76 -0.81 -2.21 18.55
CA GLU A 76 0.29 -3.14 18.76
C GLU A 76 1.45 -2.90 17.77
N PRO A 77 2.71 -3.14 18.18
CA PRO A 77 3.84 -3.06 17.26
C PRO A 77 3.81 -4.25 16.29
N ILE A 78 3.86 -3.97 14.99
CA ILE A 78 3.87 -4.97 13.92
C ILE A 78 5.09 -4.81 13.02
N ALA A 79 5.41 -5.85 12.24
CA ALA A 79 6.38 -5.78 11.17
C ALA A 79 5.62 -5.67 9.84
N VAL A 80 6.07 -4.79 8.96
CA VAL A 80 5.48 -4.58 7.62
C VAL A 80 6.62 -4.59 6.61
N SER A 81 6.39 -5.22 5.46
CA SER A 81 7.34 -5.16 4.35
C SER A 81 7.02 -4.03 3.37
N GLY A 82 7.99 -3.70 2.54
CA GLY A 82 7.81 -2.72 1.49
C GLY A 82 9.07 -2.56 0.65
N MET A 83 9.09 -1.48 -0.12
CA MET A 83 10.15 -1.18 -1.07
C MET A 83 10.59 0.27 -0.95
N VAL A 84 11.87 0.50 -1.17
CA VAL A 84 12.48 1.81 -1.24
C VAL A 84 13.27 1.92 -2.53
N PHE A 85 13.07 3.01 -3.27
CA PHE A 85 13.78 3.33 -4.50
C PHE A 85 14.43 4.69 -4.34
N ALA A 86 15.72 4.80 -4.64
CA ALA A 86 16.45 6.05 -4.55
C ALA A 86 17.33 6.27 -5.79
N PRO A 87 17.59 7.52 -6.20
CA PRO A 87 18.60 7.81 -7.20
C PRO A 87 19.98 7.46 -6.65
N ALA A 88 20.87 7.00 -7.53
CA ALA A 88 22.29 6.88 -7.23
C ALA A 88 22.96 8.26 -7.20
N GLY A 89 24.19 8.30 -6.68
CA GLY A 89 25.01 9.51 -6.67
C GLY A 89 24.78 10.43 -5.46
N PRO A 90 25.34 11.65 -5.51
CA PRO A 90 25.43 12.53 -4.34
C PRO A 90 24.06 12.89 -3.76
N ILE A 91 23.95 12.85 -2.44
CA ILE A 91 22.76 13.29 -1.70
C ILE A 91 22.84 14.83 -1.57
N PRO A 92 21.80 15.58 -1.99
CA PRO A 92 21.81 17.04 -1.87
C PRO A 92 21.74 17.49 -0.40
N PRO A 93 22.21 18.71 -0.07
CA PRO A 93 22.00 19.30 1.24
C PRO A 93 20.51 19.30 1.62
N GLY A 94 20.18 18.81 2.82
CA GLY A 94 18.79 18.67 3.28
C GLY A 94 18.10 17.37 2.88
N GLY A 95 18.76 16.52 2.08
CA GLY A 95 18.23 15.22 1.65
C GLY A 95 17.26 15.31 0.47
N ARG A 96 16.77 14.15 0.05
CA ARG A 96 15.87 13.96 -1.09
C ARG A 96 14.41 13.99 -0.60
N PRO A 97 13.50 14.76 -1.23
CA PRO A 97 12.07 14.62 -0.98
C PRO A 97 11.62 13.18 -1.21
N VAL A 98 10.61 12.75 -0.45
CA VAL A 98 10.08 11.38 -0.53
C VAL A 98 8.69 11.39 -1.15
N VAL A 99 8.41 10.46 -2.06
CA VAL A 99 7.04 10.12 -2.49
C VAL A 99 6.68 8.80 -1.84
N SER A 100 5.72 8.83 -0.92
CA SER A 100 5.09 7.60 -0.42
C SER A 100 3.98 7.19 -1.37
N TRP A 101 4.25 6.15 -2.14
CA TRP A 101 3.31 5.56 -3.07
C TRP A 101 2.49 4.47 -2.37
N ALA A 102 1.18 4.70 -2.30
CA ALA A 102 0.20 3.79 -1.75
C ALA A 102 -0.41 2.96 -2.89
N HIS A 103 -0.17 1.65 -2.88
CA HIS A 103 -0.61 0.76 -3.97
C HIS A 103 -2.13 0.54 -3.98
N PRO A 104 -2.74 0.26 -5.15
CA PRO A 104 -4.13 -0.19 -5.24
C PRO A 104 -4.28 -1.61 -4.70
N THR A 105 -5.50 -2.14 -4.67
CA THR A 105 -5.78 -3.51 -4.23
C THR A 105 -4.94 -4.55 -5.00
N THR A 106 -4.13 -5.32 -4.28
CA THR A 106 -3.40 -6.49 -4.81
C THR A 106 -3.91 -7.82 -4.27
N GLY A 107 -4.65 -7.80 -3.16
CA GLY A 107 -5.23 -8.95 -2.47
C GLY A 107 -5.23 -8.75 -0.96
N ILE A 108 -5.42 -9.82 -0.19
CA ILE A 108 -5.50 -9.78 1.29
C ILE A 108 -4.60 -10.81 2.00
N ASP A 109 -3.75 -11.51 1.24
CA ASP A 109 -2.91 -12.60 1.74
C ASP A 109 -1.42 -12.23 1.58
N ASP A 110 -0.54 -12.91 2.29
CA ASP A 110 0.89 -12.63 2.33
C ASP A 110 1.51 -12.58 0.93
N GLN A 111 1.10 -13.49 0.06
CA GLN A 111 1.56 -13.57 -1.33
C GLN A 111 1.17 -12.37 -2.21
N CYS A 112 0.19 -11.58 -1.78
CA CYS A 112 -0.30 -10.40 -2.49
C CYS A 112 0.53 -9.14 -2.22
N ALA A 113 1.53 -9.18 -1.33
CA ALA A 113 2.45 -8.06 -1.12
C ALA A 113 3.19 -7.69 -2.41
N PRO A 114 3.08 -6.42 -2.88
CA PRO A 114 3.83 -5.95 -4.04
C PRO A 114 5.33 -6.27 -3.96
N SER A 115 5.95 -6.11 -2.78
CA SER A 115 7.39 -6.34 -2.61
C SER A 115 7.83 -7.78 -2.89
N ARG A 116 6.92 -8.76 -2.92
CA ARG A 116 7.21 -10.16 -3.29
C ARG A 116 7.34 -10.39 -4.79
N SER A 117 6.89 -9.45 -5.61
CA SER A 117 7.07 -9.51 -7.07
C SER A 117 8.56 -9.41 -7.43
N PRO A 118 9.03 -10.11 -8.49
CA PRO A 118 10.39 -9.96 -8.99
C PRO A 118 10.70 -8.58 -9.59
N LYS A 119 9.68 -7.87 -10.09
CA LYS A 119 9.82 -6.56 -10.75
C LYS A 119 8.72 -5.59 -10.29
N PRO A 120 8.61 -5.31 -8.99
CA PRO A 120 7.48 -4.57 -8.44
C PRO A 120 7.49 -3.08 -8.84
N TYR A 121 8.65 -2.57 -9.24
CA TYR A 121 8.83 -1.23 -9.75
C TYR A 121 8.02 -0.93 -11.03
N ASN A 122 7.57 -1.95 -11.76
CA ASN A 122 6.71 -1.75 -12.94
C ASN A 122 5.30 -1.25 -12.56
N ASP A 123 4.86 -1.51 -11.34
CA ASP A 123 3.52 -1.17 -10.86
C ASP A 123 3.47 0.19 -10.15
N VAL A 124 4.63 0.71 -9.74
CA VAL A 124 4.76 2.01 -9.04
C VAL A 124 4.60 3.15 -10.04
N GLN A 125 3.43 3.79 -10.05
CA GLN A 125 3.15 4.83 -11.04
C GLN A 125 4.01 6.09 -10.80
N GLY A 126 4.65 6.58 -11.86
CA GLY A 126 5.51 7.77 -11.82
C GLY A 126 6.93 7.53 -11.30
N LEU A 127 7.32 6.27 -11.01
CA LEU A 127 8.62 5.96 -10.40
C LEU A 127 9.81 6.58 -11.14
N ALA A 128 9.88 6.42 -12.47
CA ALA A 128 10.97 6.96 -13.28
C ALA A 128 11.05 8.49 -13.19
N ASP A 129 9.90 9.17 -13.24
CA ASP A 129 9.82 10.63 -13.20
C ASP A 129 10.31 11.16 -11.85
N PHE A 130 9.90 10.55 -10.74
CA PHE A 130 10.34 10.96 -9.41
C PHE A 130 11.84 10.70 -9.19
N LEU A 131 12.35 9.56 -9.65
CA LEU A 131 13.78 9.27 -9.57
C LEU A 131 14.61 10.25 -10.42
N ASN A 132 14.12 10.65 -11.61
CA ASN A 132 14.73 11.68 -12.45
C ASN A 132 14.73 13.07 -11.81
N LEU A 133 13.74 13.38 -10.96
CA LEU A 133 13.73 14.59 -10.13
C LEU A 133 14.70 14.51 -8.94
N GLY A 134 15.37 13.37 -8.74
CA GLY A 134 16.27 13.14 -7.63
C GLY A 134 15.57 12.76 -6.32
N TRP A 135 14.30 12.38 -6.37
CA TRP A 135 13.46 12.08 -5.21
C TRP A 135 13.51 10.60 -4.85
N VAL A 136 13.28 10.28 -3.57
CA VAL A 136 13.10 8.89 -3.10
C VAL A 136 11.65 8.49 -3.28
N VAL A 137 11.39 7.25 -3.70
CA VAL A 137 10.04 6.68 -3.75
C VAL A 137 9.99 5.51 -2.80
N VAL A 138 8.99 5.49 -1.92
CA VAL A 138 8.75 4.39 -0.99
C VAL A 138 7.37 3.79 -1.25
N ALA A 139 7.24 2.50 -1.03
CA ALA A 139 6.00 1.76 -1.27
C ALA A 139 5.83 0.69 -0.19
N THR A 140 4.91 0.91 0.74
CA THR A 140 4.59 -0.10 1.76
C THR A 140 3.75 -1.21 1.16
N ASP A 141 3.86 -2.44 1.68
CA ASP A 141 2.90 -3.50 1.34
C ASP A 141 1.58 -3.41 2.14
N TYR A 142 1.48 -2.57 3.18
CA TYR A 142 0.46 -2.59 4.24
C TYR A 142 0.57 -3.77 5.23
N GLN A 143 -0.08 -3.61 6.39
CA GLN A 143 -0.23 -4.66 7.40
C GLN A 143 -0.87 -5.90 6.79
N GLY A 144 -0.39 -7.10 7.17
CA GLY A 144 -0.96 -8.38 6.75
C GLY A 144 -0.72 -8.72 5.28
N LEU A 145 0.10 -7.94 4.58
CA LEU A 145 0.60 -8.26 3.25
C LEU A 145 2.11 -8.50 3.36
N GLY A 146 2.53 -9.68 2.93
CA GLY A 146 3.89 -10.17 3.00
C GLY A 146 4.26 -10.78 4.35
N THR A 147 3.80 -10.18 5.44
CA THR A 147 4.01 -10.59 6.84
C THR A 147 2.72 -11.10 7.46
N GLY A 148 2.80 -12.15 8.28
CA GLY A 148 1.61 -12.82 8.80
C GLY A 148 0.60 -11.95 9.55
N GLY A 149 -0.66 -12.37 9.47
CA GLY A 149 -1.83 -11.66 9.96
C GLY A 149 -2.79 -11.35 8.80
N MET A 150 -4.04 -10.99 9.10
CA MET A 150 -5.00 -10.57 8.08
C MET A 150 -4.70 -9.14 7.63
N HIS A 151 -4.72 -8.89 6.32
CA HIS A 151 -4.66 -7.53 5.80
C HIS A 151 -5.96 -6.77 6.18
N PRO A 152 -5.88 -5.64 6.92
CA PRO A 152 -7.04 -4.80 7.23
C PRO A 152 -7.50 -4.00 6.00
N TYR A 153 -8.06 -4.70 5.03
CA TYR A 153 -8.42 -4.19 3.72
C TYR A 153 -9.41 -3.03 3.82
N LEU A 154 -9.05 -1.86 3.26
CA LEU A 154 -9.83 -0.62 3.33
C LEU A 154 -10.04 -0.09 4.76
N VAL A 155 -9.20 -0.50 5.71
CA VAL A 155 -9.13 0.09 7.06
C VAL A 155 -8.11 1.21 7.05
N GLY A 156 -8.59 2.42 6.74
CA GLY A 156 -7.73 3.55 6.41
C GLY A 156 -6.70 3.95 7.46
N ALA A 157 -6.96 3.71 8.76
CA ALA A 157 -5.98 3.99 9.81
C ALA A 157 -4.72 3.10 9.69
N SER A 158 -4.89 1.79 9.48
CA SER A 158 -3.78 0.84 9.31
C SER A 158 -3.00 1.12 8.02
N GLU A 159 -3.71 1.36 6.91
CA GLU A 159 -3.07 1.68 5.63
C GLU A 159 -2.27 2.99 5.71
N ALA A 160 -2.80 4.01 6.40
CA ALA A 160 -2.12 5.28 6.62
C ALA A 160 -0.86 5.14 7.49
N GLN A 161 -0.91 4.34 8.56
CA GLN A 161 0.24 4.08 9.42
C GLN A 161 1.40 3.49 8.62
N GLY A 162 1.16 2.41 7.85
CA GLY A 162 2.20 1.84 6.97
C GLY A 162 2.69 2.83 5.90
N THR A 163 1.78 3.60 5.30
CA THR A 163 2.12 4.61 4.27
C THR A 163 3.04 5.71 4.83
N ILE A 164 2.88 6.08 6.09
CA ILE A 164 3.71 7.09 6.75
C ILE A 164 5.00 6.45 7.30
N ASP A 165 4.92 5.27 7.90
CA ASP A 165 6.03 4.61 8.57
C ASP A 165 7.11 4.13 7.60
N ILE A 166 6.76 3.81 6.35
CA ILE A 166 7.79 3.52 5.36
C ILE A 166 8.64 4.75 4.98
N VAL A 167 8.10 5.97 5.11
CA VAL A 167 8.89 7.21 4.96
C VAL A 167 9.93 7.30 6.08
N ARG A 168 9.52 7.00 7.33
CA ARG A 168 10.45 6.90 8.46
C ARG A 168 11.51 5.83 8.22
N ALA A 169 11.12 4.65 7.70
CA ALA A 169 12.05 3.58 7.36
C ALA A 169 13.09 4.00 6.34
N ALA A 170 12.69 4.66 5.25
CA ALA A 170 13.64 5.17 4.27
C ALA A 170 14.60 6.22 4.87
N ARG A 171 14.12 7.12 5.75
CA ARG A 171 14.99 8.08 6.46
C ARG A 171 16.02 7.41 7.37
N ASN A 172 15.69 6.25 7.92
CA ASN A 172 16.60 5.45 8.73
C ASN A 172 17.62 4.66 7.89
N MET A 173 17.51 4.68 6.55
CA MET A 173 18.47 4.10 5.62
C MET A 173 19.33 5.21 4.98
N VAL A 174 20.56 5.35 5.46
CA VAL A 174 21.48 6.44 5.06
C VAL A 174 21.74 6.48 3.55
N GLU A 175 21.70 5.33 2.90
CA GLU A 175 21.94 5.14 1.46
C GLU A 175 20.87 5.79 0.59
N THR A 176 19.67 6.00 1.14
CA THR A 176 18.55 6.61 0.40
C THR A 176 18.70 8.12 0.33
N GLY A 177 19.32 8.73 1.34
CA GLY A 177 19.33 10.19 1.53
C GLY A 177 17.94 10.80 1.71
N ALA A 178 16.93 10.03 2.14
CA ALA A 178 15.56 10.52 2.33
C ALA A 178 15.49 11.65 3.37
N SER A 179 14.78 12.71 3.02
CA SER A 179 14.49 13.85 3.91
C SER A 179 13.21 13.63 4.73
N SER A 180 12.89 14.57 5.63
CA SER A 180 11.61 14.62 6.34
C SER A 180 10.44 15.09 5.47
N ASN A 181 10.73 15.66 4.29
CA ASN A 181 9.73 16.26 3.42
C ASN A 181 9.18 15.20 2.49
N TYR A 182 7.86 14.99 2.52
CA TYR A 182 7.25 13.94 1.73
C TYR A 182 5.90 14.31 1.13
N PHE A 183 5.56 13.62 0.06
CA PHE A 183 4.24 13.61 -0.57
C PHE A 183 3.64 12.22 -0.43
N VAL A 184 2.32 12.12 -0.46
CA VAL A 184 1.62 10.84 -0.57
C VAL A 184 0.82 10.81 -1.86
N PHE A 185 0.94 9.72 -2.60
CA PHE A 185 0.16 9.49 -3.80
C PHE A 185 -0.36 8.05 -3.85
N GLY A 186 -1.62 7.87 -4.25
CA GLY A 186 -2.17 6.53 -4.47
C GLY A 186 -3.44 6.50 -5.31
N HIS A 187 -3.77 5.31 -5.80
CA HIS A 187 -4.95 5.04 -6.63
C HIS A 187 -5.86 3.97 -6.01
N SER A 188 -7.19 4.09 -6.15
CA SER A 188 -8.16 3.10 -5.65
C SER A 188 -8.06 2.92 -4.13
N GLN A 189 -7.76 1.72 -3.62
CA GLN A 189 -7.39 1.49 -2.21
C GLN A 189 -6.28 2.45 -1.77
N GLY A 190 -5.18 2.52 -2.53
CA GLY A 190 -4.10 3.45 -2.25
C GLY A 190 -4.51 4.92 -2.26
N GLY A 191 -5.58 5.26 -3.00
CA GLY A 191 -6.19 6.59 -2.95
C GLY A 191 -6.87 6.85 -1.61
N GLN A 192 -7.56 5.86 -1.04
CA GLN A 192 -8.09 5.94 0.33
C GLN A 192 -6.95 6.07 1.34
N ALA A 193 -5.95 5.19 1.27
CA ALA A 193 -4.76 5.24 2.13
C ALA A 193 -4.08 6.62 2.08
N ALA A 194 -3.95 7.22 0.90
CA ALA A 194 -3.40 8.56 0.72
C ALA A 194 -4.21 9.65 1.44
N LEU A 195 -5.54 9.59 1.35
CA LEU A 195 -6.42 10.52 2.06
C LEU A 195 -6.32 10.38 3.58
N PHE A 196 -6.32 9.14 4.11
CA PHE A 196 -6.16 8.88 5.54
C PHE A 196 -4.76 9.28 6.04
N ALA A 197 -3.70 9.00 5.28
CA ALA A 197 -2.35 9.46 5.60
C ALA A 197 -2.29 11.00 5.69
N GLY A 198 -2.98 11.69 4.79
CA GLY A 198 -3.14 13.15 4.84
C GLY A 198 -3.80 13.64 6.13
N GLN A 199 -4.86 12.96 6.58
CA GLN A 199 -5.57 13.32 7.81
C GLN A 199 -4.75 13.04 9.07
N MET A 200 -3.97 11.95 9.08
CA MET A 200 -3.25 11.47 10.26
C MET A 200 -1.85 12.08 10.42
N ALA A 201 -1.21 12.53 9.33
CA ALA A 201 0.20 12.88 9.28
C ALA A 201 0.70 13.73 10.46
N SER A 202 0.05 14.88 10.72
CA SER A 202 0.51 15.82 11.75
C SER A 202 0.44 15.28 13.18
N ALA A 203 -0.53 14.40 13.47
CA ALA A 203 -0.71 13.81 14.79
C ALA A 203 0.13 12.54 14.97
N TYR A 204 0.24 11.73 13.91
CA TYR A 204 0.92 10.43 13.95
C TYR A 204 2.43 10.53 13.75
N ALA A 205 2.89 11.47 12.91
CA ALA A 205 4.30 11.69 12.57
C ALA A 205 4.67 13.17 12.51
N PRO A 206 4.62 13.90 13.63
CA PRO A 206 4.91 15.33 13.68
C PRO A 206 6.34 15.70 13.26
N GLU A 207 7.27 14.74 13.26
CA GLU A 207 8.65 14.91 12.80
C GLU A 207 8.82 14.80 11.27
N LEU A 208 7.78 14.41 10.54
CA LEU A 208 7.72 14.42 9.09
C LEU A 208 6.89 15.61 8.59
N GLN A 209 7.29 16.19 7.47
CA GLN A 209 6.57 17.30 6.84
C GLN A 209 5.85 16.82 5.59
N LEU A 210 4.53 16.62 5.71
CA LEU A 210 3.67 16.33 4.58
C LEU A 210 3.48 17.59 3.73
N LEU A 211 3.96 17.55 2.48
CA LEU A 211 3.89 18.67 1.54
C LEU A 211 2.68 18.60 0.60
N GLY A 212 2.08 17.42 0.43
CA GLY A 212 0.89 17.26 -0.39
C GLY A 212 0.38 15.83 -0.48
N VAL A 213 -0.89 15.71 -0.84
CA VAL A 213 -1.59 14.43 -1.06
C VAL A 213 -2.23 14.46 -2.44
N ALA A 214 -1.98 13.42 -3.22
CA ALA A 214 -2.66 13.16 -4.48
C ALA A 214 -3.42 11.83 -4.39
N ALA A 215 -4.74 11.85 -4.52
CA ALA A 215 -5.57 10.66 -4.47
C ALA A 215 -6.35 10.51 -5.78
N ALA A 216 -6.12 9.39 -6.47
CA ALA A 216 -6.82 9.06 -7.72
C ALA A 216 -7.88 7.97 -7.47
N ALA A 217 -9.11 8.22 -7.90
CA ALA A 217 -10.25 7.31 -7.70
C ALA A 217 -10.31 6.67 -6.30
N PRO A 218 -10.19 7.45 -5.20
CA PRO A 218 -10.07 6.91 -3.86
C PRO A 218 -11.32 6.12 -3.45
N ALA A 219 -11.12 4.99 -2.77
CA ALA A 219 -12.18 4.25 -2.09
C ALA A 219 -12.67 4.99 -0.82
N GLY A 220 -13.06 6.27 -0.96
CA GLY A 220 -13.35 7.16 0.16
C GLY A 220 -14.77 7.05 0.74
N LEU A 221 -15.71 6.45 -0.02
CA LEU A 221 -17.11 6.27 0.39
C LEU A 221 -17.52 4.80 0.21
N LEU A 222 -17.12 3.96 1.16
CA LEU A 222 -17.23 2.49 1.04
C LEU A 222 -18.66 1.99 0.85
N VAL A 223 -19.64 2.52 1.59
CA VAL A 223 -21.04 2.06 1.47
C VAL A 223 -21.61 2.34 0.07
N PRO A 224 -21.58 3.59 -0.46
CA PRO A 224 -21.98 3.87 -1.84
C PRO A 224 -21.20 3.07 -2.88
N LEU A 225 -19.88 2.91 -2.68
CA LEU A 225 -19.01 2.16 -3.60
C LEU A 225 -19.47 0.70 -3.71
N PHE A 226 -19.60 -0.01 -2.59
CA PHE A 226 -20.05 -1.39 -2.60
C PHE A 226 -21.48 -1.55 -3.11
N GLN A 227 -22.37 -0.59 -2.83
CA GLN A 227 -23.74 -0.63 -3.39
C GLN A 227 -23.76 -0.46 -4.91
N ALA A 228 -22.88 0.38 -5.46
CA ALA A 228 -22.76 0.56 -6.91
C ALA A 228 -22.17 -0.70 -7.58
N ASP A 229 -21.16 -1.32 -6.97
CA ASP A 229 -20.38 -2.39 -7.59
C ASP A 229 -20.91 -3.80 -7.33
N LYS A 230 -21.85 -4.00 -6.38
CA LYS A 230 -22.31 -5.34 -5.94
C LYS A 230 -22.77 -6.31 -7.04
N ASN A 231 -23.16 -5.81 -8.20
CA ASN A 231 -23.62 -6.62 -9.33
C ASN A 231 -22.55 -6.79 -10.43
N THR A 232 -21.30 -6.39 -10.16
CA THR A 232 -20.17 -6.48 -11.09
C THR A 232 -19.21 -7.57 -10.64
N ALA A 233 -18.43 -8.12 -11.58
CA ALA A 233 -17.38 -9.07 -11.24
C ALA A 233 -16.31 -8.44 -10.32
N ALA A 234 -15.96 -7.18 -10.55
CA ALA A 234 -15.03 -6.44 -9.71
C ALA A 234 -15.56 -6.29 -8.28
N GLY A 235 -16.83 -5.90 -8.12
CA GLY A 235 -17.47 -5.78 -6.82
C GLY A 235 -17.60 -7.10 -6.07
N ALA A 236 -17.80 -8.22 -6.78
CA ALA A 236 -17.78 -9.54 -6.16
C ALA A 236 -16.40 -9.88 -5.55
N VAL A 237 -15.31 -9.60 -6.28
CA VAL A 237 -13.94 -9.85 -5.80
C VAL A 237 -13.58 -8.90 -4.65
N LEU A 238 -13.74 -7.60 -4.83
CA LEU A 238 -13.39 -6.60 -3.81
C LEU A 238 -14.29 -6.72 -2.57
N GLY A 239 -15.57 -7.05 -2.78
CA GLY A 239 -16.52 -7.35 -1.71
C GLY A 239 -16.10 -8.58 -0.90
N SER A 240 -15.64 -9.66 -1.54
CA SER A 240 -15.14 -10.83 -0.80
C SER A 240 -13.92 -10.51 0.06
N TYR A 241 -13.00 -9.66 -0.43
CA TYR A 241 -11.85 -9.23 0.37
C TYR A 241 -12.28 -8.44 1.60
N ALA A 242 -13.22 -7.51 1.44
CA ALA A 242 -13.75 -6.73 2.55
C ALA A 242 -14.50 -7.62 3.56
N VAL A 243 -15.33 -8.56 3.10
CA VAL A 243 -16.07 -9.48 3.99
C VAL A 243 -15.10 -10.33 4.82
N VAL A 244 -14.14 -10.99 4.17
CA VAL A 244 -13.17 -11.86 4.85
C VAL A 244 -12.30 -11.07 5.82
N SER A 245 -11.73 -9.95 5.35
CA SER A 245 -10.90 -9.08 6.18
C SER A 245 -11.67 -8.55 7.39
N TRP A 246 -12.87 -8.00 7.19
CA TRP A 246 -13.63 -7.37 8.27
C TRP A 246 -14.27 -8.39 9.21
N SER A 247 -14.53 -9.61 8.76
CA SER A 247 -14.96 -10.71 9.62
C SER A 247 -13.87 -11.08 10.62
N ASP A 248 -12.64 -11.29 10.14
CA ASP A 248 -11.50 -11.63 10.99
C ASP A 248 -11.14 -10.46 11.93
N ILE A 249 -11.04 -9.24 11.38
CA ILE A 249 -10.58 -8.07 12.11
C ILE A 249 -11.61 -7.52 13.11
N PHE A 250 -12.90 -7.49 12.75
CA PHE A 250 -13.93 -6.87 13.60
C PHE A 250 -14.91 -7.90 14.20
N GLY A 251 -14.75 -9.19 13.91
CA GLY A 251 -15.53 -10.27 14.51
C GLY A 251 -16.97 -10.38 13.99
N TYR A 252 -17.27 -9.89 12.78
CA TYR A 252 -18.59 -10.05 12.17
C TYR A 252 -18.73 -11.42 11.53
N ASP A 253 -19.85 -12.11 11.73
CA ASP A 253 -20.12 -13.39 11.06
C ASP A 253 -20.39 -13.18 9.56
N GLU A 254 -19.56 -13.75 8.69
CA GLU A 254 -19.70 -13.68 7.24
C GLU A 254 -21.08 -14.16 6.75
N ALA A 255 -21.69 -15.13 7.44
CA ALA A 255 -23.00 -15.67 7.11
C ALA A 255 -24.15 -14.66 7.28
N THR A 256 -23.89 -13.55 7.99
CA THR A 256 -24.84 -12.44 8.11
C THR A 256 -24.82 -11.50 6.91
N VAL A 257 -23.74 -11.54 6.13
CA VAL A 257 -23.50 -10.66 4.97
C VAL A 257 -23.62 -11.42 3.65
N VAL A 258 -23.22 -12.69 3.63
CA VAL A 258 -23.29 -13.61 2.49
C VAL A 258 -24.46 -14.57 2.69
N LYS A 259 -25.28 -14.80 1.65
CA LYS A 259 -26.37 -15.79 1.72
C LYS A 259 -25.80 -17.14 2.16
N SER A 260 -26.43 -17.79 3.15
CA SER A 260 -26.00 -19.08 3.72
C SER A 260 -25.76 -20.20 2.70
N SER A 261 -26.41 -20.17 1.53
CA SER A 261 -26.15 -21.14 0.45
C SER A 261 -24.77 -21.01 -0.21
N LEU A 262 -24.04 -19.92 0.06
CA LEU A 262 -22.71 -19.62 -0.47
C LEU A 262 -21.62 -19.72 0.59
N SER A 263 -21.94 -19.63 1.89
CA SER A 263 -20.95 -19.73 2.99
C SER A 263 -20.25 -21.10 3.02
N ASP A 264 -20.98 -22.18 2.72
CA ASP A 264 -20.41 -23.54 2.67
C ASP A 264 -19.38 -23.72 1.55
N ARG A 265 -19.31 -22.80 0.57
CA ARG A 265 -18.35 -22.82 -0.54
C ARG A 265 -17.14 -21.92 -0.32
N VAL A 266 -17.17 -21.03 0.67
CA VAL A 266 -16.06 -20.12 0.99
C VAL A 266 -15.02 -20.82 1.87
N HIS A 267 -15.42 -21.87 2.60
CA HIS A 267 -14.55 -22.66 3.48
C HIS A 267 -14.01 -23.98 2.87
N ALA A 268 -14.17 -24.19 1.56
CA ALA A 268 -13.70 -25.38 0.84
C ALA A 268 -12.62 -25.02 -0.18
#